data_AF-A0A969NIC8-F1
#
_entry.id   AF-A0A969NIC8-F1
#
_cell.length_a   1.000
_cell.length_b   1.000
_cell.length_c   1.000
_cell.angle_alpha   90.00
_cell.angle_beta   90.00
_cell.angle_gamma   90.00
#
_symmetry.space_group_name_H-M   'P 1'
#
loop_
_entity.id
_entity.type
_entity.pdbx_description
1 polymer ?
#
loop_
_entity_poly.entity_id
_entity_poly.type
_entity_poly.pdbx_seq_one_letter_code
_entity_poly.pdbx_strand_id
1 'polypeptide(L)'
;MTQNVDVSGTGEVFLRGENISLRNTVLRTDEGIARINGSGNLETKRWQTLVTANSFALTPFLSPICNQNPAAYCSYLTTANPTLETANVSLSGRLDNFNPDTLQGIANLTVRLDRGFVAVRSELSKGAIEATANASQIALNPLLPDNIAAPISISRSRIKVSGAIADLLEGSTVAARNFDADIEALLNVAGGTVSAAGELQDGILEATATSGRIALTELLPNLPIATQVRDSRVRLTGNVAQLVASLEESPDLSSFRGTADIRLGVANGIVNTLTQLNNNRWTTNIVASDLNTQQILAQLPNTKNFSQQDIPNLNGLINLSGPVAPLLQPNTPLPIQANTIALQLQQQTLNLNANGALLISNLFSSPDIASVNLNVKANSTLDRLPLTELLAQVPVRRSLLPRELDVTGDGQFQGRFAGRNLISAPTAPGNILLSGNLRLEDFTLNDRPFDPVLAGPVTIALGRENRPQFARGRRYYRRQVRTLRPAKMSGTLSRFFFPTAPNHRRFTSNCRPRATNWRTFSGTNRKFSSRSIKYLSWGRIRYHWRAIGTTTS
;
A
#
# COMPACT_ATOMS: atom_id res chain seq x y z
N MET A 1 -4.53 19.86 18.35
CA MET A 1 -4.13 20.87 19.36
C MET A 1 -2.77 20.46 19.86
N THR A 2 -1.73 21.27 19.66
CA THR A 2 -0.41 21.00 20.24
C THR A 2 -0.46 21.25 21.75
N GLN A 3 -0.14 20.24 22.56
CA GLN A 3 0.09 20.46 23.98
C GLN A 3 1.36 21.30 24.14
N ASN A 4 1.25 22.42 24.85
CA ASN A 4 2.38 23.29 25.10
C ASN A 4 3.11 22.78 26.35
N VAL A 5 4.10 21.91 26.14
CA VAL A 5 4.83 21.26 27.24
C VAL A 5 5.85 22.25 27.83
N ASP A 6 5.62 22.62 29.08
CA ASP A 6 6.35 23.69 29.76
C ASP A 6 7.71 23.17 30.29
N VAL A 7 8.74 23.17 29.43
CA VAL A 7 10.11 22.82 29.82
C VAL A 7 10.65 23.87 30.79
N SER A 8 11.09 23.43 31.97
CA SER A 8 11.64 24.32 33.01
C SER A 8 12.99 23.84 33.55
N GLY A 9 13.88 24.78 33.84
CA GLY A 9 15.25 24.49 34.29
C GLY A 9 15.63 25.25 35.56
N THR A 10 16.34 24.56 36.46
CA THR A 10 16.95 25.13 37.68
C THR A 10 18.33 24.52 37.89
N GLY A 11 19.34 25.31 38.28
CA GLY A 11 20.69 24.80 38.56
C GLY A 11 21.58 25.79 39.28
N GLU A 12 22.75 25.33 39.73
CA GLU A 12 23.76 26.15 40.42
C GLU A 12 25.14 25.96 39.78
N VAL A 13 25.76 27.06 39.35
CA VAL A 13 27.14 27.08 38.88
C VAL A 13 28.04 27.64 39.98
N PHE A 14 29.08 26.88 40.34
CA PHE A 14 30.09 27.27 41.31
C PHE A 14 31.45 27.40 40.63
N LEU A 15 32.08 28.57 40.76
CA LEU A 15 33.49 28.81 40.42
C LEU A 15 34.32 28.82 41.71
N ARG A 16 35.44 28.10 41.76
CA ARG A 16 36.38 28.07 42.88
C ARG A 16 37.81 27.98 42.34
N GLY A 17 38.50 29.12 42.31
CA GLY A 17 39.74 29.25 41.53
C GLY A 17 39.45 28.96 40.05
N GLU A 18 40.29 28.17 39.39
CA GLU A 18 40.04 27.72 38.02
C GLU A 18 38.94 26.66 37.88
N ASN A 19 38.47 26.06 38.97
CA ASN A 19 37.53 24.94 38.91
C ASN A 19 36.09 25.42 38.84
N ILE A 20 35.38 24.99 37.80
CA ILE A 20 33.94 25.16 37.60
C ILE A 20 33.25 23.86 38.02
N SER A 21 32.10 23.96 38.70
CA SER A 21 31.16 22.84 38.80
C SER A 21 29.72 23.28 38.64
N LEU A 22 28.98 22.55 37.80
CA LEU A 22 27.54 22.64 37.61
C LEU A 22 26.90 21.59 38.53
N ARG A 23 26.12 22.04 39.50
CA ARG A 23 25.52 21.19 40.55
C ARG A 23 24.02 21.45 40.64
N ASN A 24 23.30 20.54 41.30
CA ASN A 24 21.87 20.68 41.57
C ASN A 24 21.02 21.01 40.32
N THR A 25 21.52 20.68 39.14
CA THR A 25 20.94 21.12 37.87
C THR A 25 19.94 20.10 37.39
N VAL A 26 18.71 20.56 37.14
CA VAL A 26 17.56 19.73 36.83
C VAL A 26 16.77 20.42 35.73
N LEU A 27 16.60 19.72 34.61
CA LEU A 27 15.57 20.00 33.62
C LEU A 27 14.32 19.20 33.99
N ARG A 28 13.14 19.81 33.82
CA ARG A 28 11.84 19.18 34.06
C ARG A 28 10.95 19.33 32.83
N THR A 29 10.27 18.24 32.49
CA THR A 29 9.07 18.22 31.66
C THR A 29 7.86 17.92 32.57
N ASP A 30 6.67 17.88 31.98
CA ASP A 30 5.48 17.25 32.57
C ASP A 30 5.74 15.78 32.95
N GLU A 31 6.34 14.99 32.06
CA GLU A 31 6.58 13.55 32.28
C GLU A 31 7.90 13.21 33.00
N GLY A 32 8.52 14.16 33.71
CA GLY A 32 9.62 13.88 34.65
C GLY A 32 10.84 14.78 34.54
N ILE A 33 12.01 14.25 34.93
CA ILE A 33 13.20 15.06 35.19
C ILE A 33 14.50 14.43 34.67
N ALA A 34 15.37 15.27 34.13
CA ALA A 34 16.77 14.96 33.83
C ALA A 34 17.68 15.77 34.76
N ARG A 35 18.56 15.09 35.49
CA ARG A 35 19.60 15.69 36.34
C ARG A 35 20.88 15.85 35.54
N ILE A 36 21.57 16.97 35.73
CA ILE A 36 22.85 17.30 35.10
C ILE A 36 23.84 17.66 36.20
N ASN A 37 25.00 17.02 36.20
CA ASN A 37 26.13 17.41 37.04
C ASN A 37 27.36 17.57 36.16
N GLY A 38 28.09 18.67 36.30
CA GLY A 38 29.25 19.00 35.47
C GLY A 38 30.43 19.48 36.30
N SER A 39 31.63 19.29 35.77
CA SER A 39 32.85 19.86 36.32
C SER A 39 33.82 20.20 35.20
N GLY A 40 34.63 21.23 35.39
CA GLY A 40 35.67 21.63 34.46
C GLY A 40 36.71 22.50 35.14
N ASN A 41 37.82 22.73 34.45
CA ASN A 41 38.96 23.48 34.97
C ASN A 41 39.49 24.42 33.88
N LEU A 42 39.63 25.70 34.22
CA LEU A 42 39.96 26.79 33.29
C LEU A 42 41.43 26.79 32.84
N GLU A 43 42.35 26.26 33.64
CA GLU A 43 43.79 26.16 33.31
C GLU A 43 44.00 25.06 32.25
N THR A 44 43.61 23.82 32.57
CA THR A 44 43.67 22.66 31.66
C THR A 44 42.65 22.75 30.50
N LYS A 45 41.69 23.68 30.61
CA LYS A 45 40.58 23.91 29.69
C LYS A 45 39.73 22.67 29.39
N ARG A 46 39.58 21.75 30.34
CA ARG A 46 38.78 20.53 30.18
C ARG A 46 37.46 20.60 30.93
N TRP A 47 36.45 19.89 30.44
CA TRP A 47 35.20 19.65 31.16
C TRP A 47 34.71 18.20 30.99
N GLN A 48 33.85 17.79 31.93
CA GLN A 48 33.10 16.55 31.94
C GLN A 48 31.70 16.80 32.53
N THR A 49 30.69 16.09 32.05
CA THR A 49 29.32 16.12 32.58
C THR A 49 28.71 14.73 32.62
N LEU A 50 27.83 14.52 33.59
CA LEU A 50 26.97 13.35 33.74
C LEU A 50 25.51 13.82 33.72
N VAL A 51 24.74 13.29 32.78
CA VAL A 51 23.28 13.47 32.67
C VAL A 51 22.59 12.16 33.04
N THR A 52 21.62 12.21 33.94
CA THR A 52 20.80 11.05 34.32
C THR A 52 19.30 11.37 34.32
N ALA A 53 18.49 10.50 33.72
CA ALA A 53 17.03 10.60 33.71
C ALA A 53 16.38 9.23 33.91
N ASN A 54 15.21 9.21 34.57
CA ASN A 54 14.44 7.99 34.87
C ASN A 54 12.96 8.07 34.42
N SER A 55 12.61 9.18 33.75
CA SER A 55 11.36 9.50 33.04
C SER A 55 11.52 10.94 32.56
N PHE A 56 11.42 11.21 31.25
CA PHE A 56 11.55 12.55 30.67
C PHE A 56 10.94 12.59 29.26
N ALA A 57 10.08 13.56 28.96
CA ALA A 57 9.45 13.67 27.63
C ALA A 57 10.44 14.18 26.59
N LEU A 58 10.52 13.53 25.42
CA LEU A 58 11.30 14.02 24.28
C LEU A 58 10.48 14.92 23.35
N THR A 59 9.15 14.80 23.33
CA THR A 59 8.21 15.63 22.54
C THR A 59 8.54 17.14 22.51
N PRO A 60 8.92 17.81 23.62
CA PRO A 60 9.20 19.25 23.60
C PRO A 60 10.43 19.63 22.75
N PHE A 61 11.34 18.67 22.57
CA PHE A 61 12.59 18.81 21.83
C PHE A 61 12.46 18.31 20.38
N LEU A 62 11.44 17.49 20.08
CA LEU A 62 11.14 17.06 18.71
C LEU A 62 10.68 18.23 17.83
N SER A 63 9.76 19.07 18.30
CA SER A 63 9.17 20.13 17.45
C SER A 63 10.20 21.10 16.87
N PRO A 64 11.21 21.60 17.62
CA PRO A 64 12.31 22.39 17.04
C PRO A 64 13.13 21.63 15.98
N ILE A 65 13.46 20.36 16.24
CA ILE A 65 14.25 19.51 15.31
C ILE A 65 13.46 19.27 14.03
N CYS A 66 12.20 18.87 14.14
CA CYS A 66 11.31 18.58 13.01
C CYS A 66 10.91 19.84 12.21
N ASN A 67 10.97 21.03 12.81
CA ASN A 67 10.81 22.30 12.09
C ASN A 67 12.08 22.69 11.30
N GLN A 68 13.26 22.20 11.70
CA GLN A 68 14.53 22.45 11.00
C GLN A 68 14.83 21.38 9.94
N ASN A 69 14.41 20.13 10.19
CA ASN A 69 14.53 19.00 9.27
C ASN A 69 13.19 18.25 9.22
N PRO A 70 12.22 18.74 8.43
CA PRO A 70 11.00 17.99 8.13
C PRO A 70 11.40 16.74 7.33
N ALA A 71 11.12 15.59 7.91
CA ALA A 71 11.33 14.28 7.31
C ALA A 71 10.21 13.36 7.78
N ALA A 72 9.83 12.38 6.95
CA ALA A 72 8.61 11.60 7.12
C ALA A 72 8.45 10.87 8.48
N TYR A 73 9.54 10.66 9.24
CA TYR A 73 9.49 10.11 10.60
C TYR A 73 9.02 11.11 11.67
N CYS A 74 9.03 12.42 11.41
CA CYS A 74 8.67 13.45 12.39
C CYS A 74 7.16 13.46 12.73
N SER A 75 6.29 13.15 11.77
CA SER A 75 4.85 12.93 12.01
C SER A 75 4.60 11.75 12.96
N TYR A 76 5.34 10.65 12.76
CA TYR A 76 5.35 9.49 13.64
C TYR A 76 5.87 9.85 15.03
N LEU A 77 7.07 10.43 15.16
CA LEU A 77 7.68 10.73 16.46
C LEU A 77 6.83 11.72 17.29
N THR A 78 6.24 12.74 16.67
CA THR A 78 5.37 13.69 17.37
C THR A 78 4.02 13.09 17.79
N THR A 79 3.56 12.04 17.12
CA THR A 79 2.35 11.29 17.49
C THR A 79 2.64 10.21 18.53
N ALA A 80 3.79 9.52 18.42
CA ALA A 80 4.22 8.43 19.29
C ALA A 80 4.72 8.90 20.68
N ASN A 81 4.93 10.21 20.86
CA ASN A 81 5.32 10.86 22.12
C ASN A 81 6.44 10.13 22.89
N PRO A 82 7.66 10.06 22.31
CA PRO A 82 8.75 9.31 22.92
C PRO A 82 9.14 9.85 24.29
N THR A 83 9.37 8.92 25.22
CA THR A 83 9.83 9.20 26.58
C THR A 83 11.15 8.50 26.85
N LEU A 84 12.14 9.21 27.39
CA LEU A 84 13.32 8.60 27.99
C LEU A 84 12.92 7.94 29.31
N GLU A 85 12.78 6.62 29.30
CA GLU A 85 12.56 5.79 30.47
C GLU A 85 13.86 5.70 31.30
N THR A 86 15.01 5.56 30.63
CA THR A 86 16.31 5.76 31.27
C THR A 86 17.25 6.58 30.39
N ALA A 87 18.12 7.36 31.02
CA ALA A 87 19.29 7.94 30.39
C ALA A 87 20.46 7.97 31.38
N ASN A 88 21.63 7.54 30.93
CA ASN A 88 22.91 7.69 31.62
C ASN A 88 23.95 8.11 30.58
N VAL A 89 24.28 9.40 30.55
CA VAL A 89 25.15 10.00 29.53
C VAL A 89 26.32 10.68 30.20
N SER A 90 27.54 10.24 29.90
CA SER A 90 28.78 10.93 30.24
C SER A 90 29.33 11.59 28.98
N LEU A 91 29.63 12.89 29.03
CA LEU A 91 30.28 13.64 27.95
C LEU A 91 31.43 14.46 28.50
N SER A 92 32.45 14.68 27.70
CA SER A 92 33.64 15.46 28.03
C SER A 92 34.22 16.14 26.79
N GLY A 93 35.01 17.19 27.01
CA GLY A 93 35.55 18.00 25.92
C GLY A 93 36.40 19.17 26.43
N ARG A 94 36.57 20.18 25.58
CA ARG A 94 37.32 21.40 25.90
C ARG A 94 36.40 22.57 26.24
N LEU A 95 36.83 23.42 27.16
CA LEU A 95 36.14 24.67 27.53
C LEU A 95 36.42 25.80 26.52
N ASP A 96 37.50 25.70 25.74
CA ASP A 96 37.82 26.61 24.63
C ASP A 96 37.50 26.03 23.24
N ASN A 97 36.88 24.85 23.17
CA ASN A 97 36.33 24.32 21.92
C ASN A 97 35.15 23.37 22.19
N PHE A 98 33.96 23.76 21.73
CA PHE A 98 32.72 22.98 21.81
C PHE A 98 32.31 22.38 20.46
N ASN A 99 33.19 22.39 19.44
CA ASN A 99 32.98 21.63 18.20
C ASN A 99 32.73 20.14 18.56
N PRO A 100 31.63 19.53 18.09
CA PRO A 100 31.35 18.11 18.25
C PRO A 100 32.53 17.17 17.93
N ASP A 101 33.40 17.53 16.97
CA ASP A 101 34.64 16.83 16.60
C ASP A 101 35.64 16.63 17.76
N THR A 102 35.51 17.44 18.81
CA THR A 102 36.42 17.39 19.97
C THR A 102 35.83 16.67 21.19
N LEU A 103 34.58 16.22 21.09
CA LEU A 103 33.87 15.60 22.21
C LEU A 103 34.21 14.11 22.36
N GLN A 104 34.13 13.64 23.60
CA GLN A 104 34.30 12.23 23.98
C GLN A 104 33.26 11.85 25.04
N GLY A 105 32.72 10.64 24.99
CA GLY A 105 31.71 10.21 25.96
C GLY A 105 31.06 8.86 25.69
N ILE A 106 30.11 8.50 26.55
CA ILE A 106 29.32 7.27 26.47
C ILE A 106 27.87 7.60 26.85
N ALA A 107 26.90 7.15 26.05
CA ALA A 107 25.48 7.25 26.36
C ALA A 107 24.83 5.87 26.44
N ASN A 108 24.00 5.64 27.46
CA ASN A 108 23.09 4.50 27.55
C ASN A 108 21.68 5.06 27.78
N LEU A 109 20.77 4.81 26.85
CA LEU A 109 19.42 5.38 26.80
C LEU A 109 18.38 4.26 26.61
N THR A 110 17.24 4.36 27.28
CA THR A 110 16.03 3.61 26.93
C THR A 110 14.96 4.61 26.52
N VAL A 111 14.55 4.61 25.25
CA VAL A 111 13.42 5.39 24.74
C VAL A 111 12.23 4.47 24.57
N ARG A 112 11.08 4.83 25.14
CA ARG A 112 9.79 4.17 24.91
C ARG A 112 9.01 4.92 23.84
N LEU A 113 8.37 4.19 22.93
CA LEU A 113 7.59 4.66 21.76
C LEU A 113 6.27 3.86 21.68
N ASP A 114 5.13 4.49 21.97
CA ASP A 114 3.86 3.77 22.25
C ASP A 114 4.09 2.63 23.28
N ARG A 115 3.99 1.38 22.84
CA ARG A 115 4.18 0.16 23.66
C ARG A 115 5.53 -0.51 23.43
N GLY A 116 6.35 0.02 22.54
CA GLY A 116 7.68 -0.49 22.21
C GLY A 116 8.82 0.29 22.85
N PHE A 117 10.02 -0.27 22.78
CA PHE A 117 11.23 0.25 23.44
C PHE A 117 12.42 0.23 22.48
N VAL A 118 13.32 1.20 22.64
CA VAL A 118 14.60 1.31 21.93
C VAL A 118 15.70 1.54 22.97
N ALA A 119 16.53 0.52 23.18
CA ALA A 119 17.72 0.60 24.04
C ALA A 119 18.94 0.97 23.19
N VAL A 120 19.43 2.19 23.34
CA VAL A 120 20.60 2.73 22.63
C VAL A 120 21.80 2.77 23.56
N ARG A 121 22.90 2.12 23.18
CA ARG A 121 24.23 2.38 23.73
C ARG A 121 25.07 3.04 22.65
N SER A 122 25.76 4.13 22.97
CA SER A 122 26.76 4.72 22.08
C SER A 122 28.02 5.15 22.82
N GLU A 123 29.11 5.19 22.08
CA GLU A 123 30.41 5.72 22.47
C GLU A 123 30.80 6.81 21.47
N LEU A 124 31.45 7.87 21.95
CA LEU A 124 31.86 9.04 21.18
C LEU A 124 33.34 9.27 21.45
N SER A 125 34.15 9.31 20.39
CA SER A 125 35.61 9.40 20.48
C SER A 125 36.15 10.38 19.44
N LYS A 126 36.34 11.65 19.86
CA LYS A 126 36.80 12.74 18.98
C LYS A 126 35.89 12.92 17.76
N GLY A 127 34.60 13.13 18.01
CA GLY A 127 33.59 13.29 16.97
C GLY A 127 33.09 11.99 16.32
N ALA A 128 33.93 10.96 16.19
CA ALA A 128 33.46 9.65 15.72
C ALA A 128 32.50 9.05 16.76
N ILE A 129 31.26 8.75 16.35
CA ILE A 129 30.26 8.05 17.16
C ILE A 129 30.13 6.61 16.67
N GLU A 130 30.15 5.66 17.61
CA GLU A 130 29.70 4.28 17.41
C GLU A 130 28.45 4.04 18.27
N ALA A 131 27.40 3.50 17.69
CA ALA A 131 26.13 3.23 18.37
C ALA A 131 25.63 1.82 18.10
N THR A 132 24.96 1.22 19.09
CA THR A 132 24.09 0.07 18.93
C THR A 132 22.72 0.37 19.53
N ALA A 133 21.69 0.42 18.69
CA ALA A 133 20.29 0.47 19.09
C ALA A 133 19.67 -0.92 19.01
N ASN A 134 18.89 -1.31 20.02
CA ASN A 134 18.10 -2.54 20.01
C ASN A 134 16.64 -2.14 20.23
N ALA A 135 15.78 -2.37 19.23
CA ALA A 135 14.38 -1.96 19.30
C ALA A 135 13.43 -3.16 19.28
N SER A 136 12.37 -3.12 20.10
CA SER A 136 11.38 -4.18 20.24
C SER A 136 9.96 -3.62 20.41
N GLN A 137 8.98 -4.38 19.89
CA GLN A 137 7.54 -4.07 19.95
C GLN A 137 7.14 -2.70 19.32
N ILE A 138 7.98 -2.14 18.45
CA ILE A 138 7.72 -0.88 17.74
C ILE A 138 6.65 -1.11 16.66
N ALA A 139 5.51 -0.42 16.76
CA ALA A 139 4.47 -0.43 15.74
C ALA A 139 4.89 0.42 14.52
N LEU A 140 4.76 -0.14 13.32
CA LEU A 140 5.15 0.51 12.05
C LEU A 140 3.95 1.01 11.24
N ASN A 141 2.71 0.66 11.58
CA ASN A 141 1.51 1.14 10.86
C ASN A 141 1.48 2.66 10.61
N PRO A 142 1.92 3.56 11.52
CA PRO A 142 1.95 5.01 11.24
C PRO A 142 2.99 5.46 10.20
N LEU A 143 3.88 4.56 9.77
CA LEU A 143 4.87 4.77 8.70
C LEU A 143 4.45 4.09 7.38
N LEU A 144 3.22 3.56 7.32
CA LEU A 144 2.66 2.82 6.19
C LEU A 144 1.38 3.51 5.69
N PRO A 145 0.99 3.27 4.42
CA PRO A 145 -0.32 3.69 3.91
C PRO A 145 -1.50 3.30 4.82
N ASP A 146 -2.41 4.25 5.08
CA ASP A 146 -3.60 4.11 5.95
C ASP A 146 -4.54 2.93 5.61
N ASN A 147 -4.36 2.33 4.42
CA ASN A 147 -5.15 1.23 3.89
C ASN A 147 -4.59 -0.16 4.24
N ILE A 148 -3.40 -0.27 4.82
CA ILE A 148 -2.84 -1.54 5.30
C ILE A 148 -3.42 -1.86 6.69
N ALA A 149 -4.47 -2.69 6.69
CA ALA A 149 -5.29 -2.94 7.88
C ALA A 149 -4.61 -3.83 8.96
N ALA A 150 -3.68 -4.71 8.58
CA ALA A 150 -3.02 -5.59 9.53
C ALA A 150 -2.02 -4.83 10.43
N PRO A 151 -1.89 -5.19 11.72
CA PRO A 151 -0.82 -4.68 12.57
C PRO A 151 0.54 -5.17 12.06
N ILE A 152 1.47 -4.23 11.82
CA ILE A 152 2.86 -4.49 11.42
C ILE A 152 3.77 -3.89 12.47
N SER A 153 4.72 -4.68 12.97
CA SER A 153 5.60 -4.27 14.07
C SER A 153 6.97 -4.92 14.01
N ILE A 154 7.98 -4.21 14.50
CA ILE A 154 9.29 -4.80 14.82
C ILE A 154 9.12 -5.65 16.07
N SER A 155 9.24 -6.97 15.96
CA SER A 155 9.31 -7.87 17.12
C SER A 155 10.60 -7.63 17.90
N ARG A 156 11.72 -7.64 17.17
CA ARG A 156 13.06 -7.30 17.65
C ARG A 156 13.90 -6.77 16.49
N SER A 157 14.87 -5.92 16.80
CA SER A 157 15.90 -5.49 15.87
C SER A 157 17.18 -5.12 16.61
N ARG A 158 18.30 -5.20 15.91
CA ARG A 158 19.60 -4.67 16.31
C ARG A 158 20.12 -3.83 15.16
N ILE A 159 20.53 -2.61 15.46
CA ILE A 159 21.07 -1.66 14.52
C ILE A 159 22.41 -1.20 15.11
N LYS A 160 23.52 -1.45 14.42
CA LYS A 160 24.80 -0.77 14.68
C LYS A 160 24.94 0.39 13.71
N VAL A 161 25.49 1.51 14.15
CA VAL A 161 25.67 2.73 13.34
C VAL A 161 27.01 3.37 13.70
N SER A 162 27.79 3.79 12.71
CA SER A 162 29.07 4.50 12.91
C SER A 162 29.25 5.65 11.91
N GLY A 163 29.79 6.78 12.36
CA GLY A 163 29.99 7.97 11.53
C GLY A 163 30.43 9.19 12.36
N ALA A 164 30.39 10.39 11.76
CA ALA A 164 30.69 11.63 12.49
C ALA A 164 29.45 12.20 13.20
N ILE A 165 29.60 12.58 14.47
CA ILE A 165 28.51 13.21 15.24
C ILE A 165 28.09 14.57 14.65
N ALA A 166 29.00 15.26 13.93
CA ALA A 166 28.70 16.49 13.22
C ALA A 166 27.64 16.25 12.13
N ASP A 167 27.81 15.23 11.29
CA ASP A 167 26.87 14.88 10.22
C ASP A 167 25.47 14.53 10.74
N LEU A 168 25.38 13.90 11.92
CA LEU A 168 24.10 13.63 12.59
C LEU A 168 23.41 14.91 13.10
N LEU A 169 24.19 15.94 13.45
CA LEU A 169 23.69 17.25 13.88
C LEU A 169 23.38 18.19 12.71
N GLU A 170 24.02 18.00 11.54
CA GLU A 170 23.70 18.72 10.30
C GLU A 170 22.38 18.21 9.66
N GLY A 171 22.11 16.90 9.74
CA GLY A 171 20.75 16.38 9.57
C GLY A 171 20.62 15.08 8.77
N SER A 172 19.37 14.64 8.64
CA SER A 172 18.96 13.32 8.12
C SER A 172 19.60 12.92 6.78
N THR A 173 19.70 13.87 5.83
CA THR A 173 20.21 13.64 4.47
C THR A 173 21.73 13.70 4.35
N VAL A 174 22.43 14.28 5.34
CA VAL A 174 23.89 14.24 5.48
C VAL A 174 24.28 12.94 6.21
N ALA A 175 23.58 12.64 7.31
CA ALA A 175 23.72 11.38 8.02
C ALA A 175 23.50 10.16 7.10
N ALA A 176 22.51 10.20 6.20
CA ALA A 176 22.24 9.15 5.21
C ALA A 176 23.30 9.00 4.08
N ARG A 177 24.43 9.74 4.14
CA ARG A 177 25.58 9.62 3.24
C ARG A 177 26.86 9.19 3.97
N ASN A 178 27.08 9.73 5.17
CA ASN A 178 28.37 9.64 5.87
C ASN A 178 28.36 8.66 7.05
N PHE A 179 27.28 7.92 7.25
CA PHE A 179 27.19 6.86 8.27
C PHE A 179 27.16 5.48 7.63
N ASP A 180 27.91 4.57 8.23
CA ASP A 180 27.78 3.13 8.02
C ASP A 180 26.77 2.55 9.01
N ALA A 181 26.07 1.46 8.65
CA ALA A 181 25.16 0.77 9.57
C ALA A 181 24.97 -0.72 9.27
N ASP A 182 25.07 -1.56 10.31
CA ASP A 182 24.57 -2.94 10.30
C ASP A 182 23.11 -2.96 10.80
N ILE A 183 22.21 -3.64 10.08
CA ILE A 183 20.80 -3.77 10.46
C ILE A 183 20.41 -5.24 10.48
N GLU A 184 19.86 -5.71 11.60
CA GLU A 184 19.15 -6.98 11.75
C GLU A 184 17.73 -6.69 12.29
N ALA A 185 16.68 -7.21 11.65
CA ALA A 185 15.31 -7.01 12.11
C ALA A 185 14.44 -8.26 11.92
N LEU A 186 13.57 -8.53 12.89
CA LEU A 186 12.48 -9.50 12.80
C LEU A 186 11.16 -8.74 12.97
N LEU A 187 10.33 -8.75 11.93
CA LEU A 187 9.04 -8.07 11.90
C LEU A 187 7.89 -9.10 11.95
N ASN A 188 6.82 -8.74 12.63
CA ASN A 188 5.53 -9.41 12.55
C ASN A 188 4.68 -8.74 11.48
N VAL A 189 4.16 -9.51 10.52
CA VAL A 189 3.38 -9.01 9.38
C VAL A 189 2.25 -9.99 9.07
N ALA A 190 1.00 -9.61 9.36
CA ALA A 190 -0.20 -10.34 8.93
C ALA A 190 -0.12 -11.87 9.16
N GLY A 191 -0.04 -12.26 10.44
CA GLY A 191 0.14 -13.64 10.90
C GLY A 191 1.52 -14.28 10.62
N GLY A 192 2.27 -13.75 9.65
CA GLY A 192 3.60 -14.20 9.26
C GLY A 192 4.74 -13.40 9.90
N THR A 193 5.97 -13.78 9.55
CA THR A 193 7.19 -13.08 9.97
C THR A 193 8.05 -12.70 8.77
N VAL A 194 8.80 -11.60 8.92
CA VAL A 194 9.83 -11.15 7.99
C VAL A 194 11.14 -11.03 8.75
N SER A 195 12.18 -11.75 8.32
CA SER A 195 13.55 -11.50 8.77
C SER A 195 14.22 -10.60 7.73
N ALA A 196 14.68 -9.43 8.13
CA ALA A 196 15.40 -8.49 7.29
C ALA A 196 16.82 -8.28 7.84
N ALA A 197 17.77 -8.10 6.93
CA ALA A 197 19.14 -7.69 7.24
C ALA A 197 19.59 -6.65 6.21
N GLY A 198 20.46 -5.73 6.61
CA GLY A 198 21.01 -4.73 5.70
C GLY A 198 22.31 -4.12 6.19
N GLU A 199 23.05 -3.55 5.25
CA GLU A 199 24.38 -2.98 5.40
C GLU A 199 24.37 -1.65 4.64
N LEU A 200 24.57 -0.54 5.35
CA LEU A 200 24.74 0.80 4.79
C LEU A 200 26.22 1.14 4.81
N GLN A 201 26.80 1.52 3.67
CA GLN A 201 28.18 2.02 3.52
C GLN A 201 28.21 3.12 2.45
N ASP A 202 28.92 4.23 2.70
CA ASP A 202 29.00 5.40 1.79
C ASP A 202 27.62 5.90 1.26
N GLY A 203 26.57 5.77 2.08
CA GLY A 203 25.20 6.12 1.72
C GLY A 203 24.48 5.13 0.77
N ILE A 204 25.12 4.01 0.41
CA ILE A 204 24.52 2.89 -0.31
C ILE A 204 24.05 1.83 0.69
N LEU A 205 22.74 1.54 0.69
CA LEU A 205 22.17 0.42 1.44
C LEU A 205 22.12 -0.80 0.53
N GLU A 206 22.75 -1.89 0.96
CA GLU A 206 22.42 -3.26 0.54
C GLU A 206 21.46 -3.85 1.58
N ALA A 207 20.31 -4.37 1.16
CA ALA A 207 19.30 -4.96 2.04
C ALA A 207 18.77 -6.27 1.50
N THR A 208 18.52 -7.22 2.39
CA THR A 208 17.88 -8.49 2.09
C THR A 208 16.74 -8.75 3.08
N ALA A 209 15.67 -9.36 2.60
CA ALA A 209 14.58 -9.81 3.46
C ALA A 209 14.10 -11.20 3.03
N THR A 210 13.74 -12.03 3.99
CA THR A 210 13.03 -13.29 3.77
C THR A 210 11.76 -13.30 4.60
N SER A 211 10.68 -13.85 4.06
CA SER A 211 9.42 -13.97 4.79
C SER A 211 8.74 -15.30 4.53
N GLY A 212 7.78 -15.63 5.40
CA GLY A 212 6.92 -16.78 5.19
C GLY A 212 5.60 -16.69 5.93
N ARG A 213 4.62 -17.41 5.40
CA ARG A 213 3.25 -17.59 5.92
C ARG A 213 2.38 -16.33 6.05
N ILE A 214 2.77 -15.19 5.45
CA ILE A 214 2.01 -13.94 5.51
C ILE A 214 0.65 -14.09 4.79
N ALA A 215 -0.45 -13.86 5.50
CA ALA A 215 -1.79 -13.87 4.93
C ALA A 215 -2.09 -12.54 4.22
N LEU A 216 -2.13 -12.52 2.88
CA LEU A 216 -2.41 -11.28 2.15
C LEU A 216 -3.83 -10.76 2.42
N THR A 217 -4.77 -11.62 2.84
CA THR A 217 -6.12 -11.22 3.25
C THR A 217 -6.18 -10.44 4.56
N GLU A 218 -5.13 -10.45 5.39
CA GLU A 218 -5.06 -9.55 6.55
C GLU A 218 -4.52 -8.17 6.13
N LEU A 219 -3.56 -8.12 5.21
CA LEU A 219 -3.03 -6.88 4.64
C LEU A 219 -4.07 -6.17 3.75
N LEU A 220 -4.80 -6.96 2.97
CA LEU A 220 -5.71 -6.53 1.91
C LEU A 220 -7.05 -7.27 2.06
N PRO A 221 -7.93 -6.85 2.99
CA PRO A 221 -9.13 -7.61 3.38
C PRO A 221 -10.19 -7.76 2.28
N ASN A 222 -10.12 -6.95 1.21
CA ASN A 222 -11.02 -7.04 0.05
C ASN A 222 -10.36 -7.72 -1.16
N LEU A 223 -9.30 -8.51 -0.98
CA LEU A 223 -8.85 -9.44 -2.02
C LEU A 223 -9.96 -10.46 -2.31
N PRO A 224 -10.39 -10.64 -3.58
CA PRO A 224 -11.44 -11.60 -3.91
C PRO A 224 -11.06 -13.04 -3.58
N ILE A 225 -9.77 -13.39 -3.69
CA ILE A 225 -9.27 -14.77 -3.55
C ILE A 225 -8.28 -14.84 -2.39
N ALA A 226 -8.53 -15.79 -1.47
CA ALA A 226 -7.65 -16.03 -0.34
C ALA A 226 -6.23 -16.41 -0.80
N THR A 227 -5.25 -15.58 -0.43
CA THR A 227 -3.86 -15.68 -0.91
C THR A 227 -2.89 -15.57 0.26
N GLN A 228 -1.87 -16.43 0.28
CA GLN A 228 -0.81 -16.42 1.29
C GLN A 228 0.57 -16.40 0.63
N VAL A 229 1.49 -15.57 1.11
CA VAL A 229 2.92 -15.72 0.83
C VAL A 229 3.42 -16.93 1.62
N ARG A 230 3.74 -18.02 0.93
CA ARG A 230 4.35 -19.20 1.57
C ARG A 230 5.78 -18.90 1.96
N ASP A 231 6.56 -18.43 0.97
CA ASP A 231 7.97 -18.07 1.07
C ASP A 231 8.23 -16.78 0.27
N SER A 232 9.19 -15.95 0.70
CA SER A 232 9.79 -14.94 -0.17
C SER A 232 11.26 -14.69 0.14
N ARG A 233 11.98 -14.15 -0.85
CA ARG A 233 13.30 -13.53 -0.72
C ARG A 233 13.37 -12.25 -1.55
N VAL A 234 13.56 -11.13 -0.88
CA VAL A 234 13.82 -9.82 -1.48
C VAL A 234 15.30 -9.46 -1.31
N ARG A 235 15.88 -8.81 -2.32
CA ARG A 235 17.13 -8.05 -2.25
C ARG A 235 16.93 -6.67 -2.84
N LEU A 236 17.58 -5.66 -2.28
CA LEU A 236 17.46 -4.25 -2.65
C LEU A 236 18.81 -3.57 -2.42
N THR A 237 19.33 -2.85 -3.42
CA THR A 237 20.57 -2.04 -3.33
C THR A 237 20.29 -0.65 -3.88
N GLY A 238 20.66 0.43 -3.18
CA GLY A 238 20.52 1.81 -3.68
C GLY A 238 20.92 2.91 -2.70
N ASN A 239 20.84 4.18 -3.14
CA ASN A 239 21.31 5.32 -2.35
C ASN A 239 20.25 5.83 -1.36
N VAL A 240 20.53 5.71 -0.06
CA VAL A 240 19.56 6.07 1.00
C VAL A 240 19.28 7.57 1.04
N ALA A 241 20.28 8.42 0.82
CA ALA A 241 20.11 9.87 0.89
C ALA A 241 19.10 10.40 -0.15
N GLN A 242 19.03 9.80 -1.35
CA GLN A 242 18.01 10.14 -2.35
C GLN A 242 16.60 9.70 -1.94
N LEU A 243 16.47 8.51 -1.33
CA LEU A 243 15.19 8.05 -0.80
C LEU A 243 14.71 8.95 0.35
N VAL A 244 15.56 9.20 1.35
CA VAL A 244 15.25 10.06 2.51
C VAL A 244 14.82 11.45 2.06
N ALA A 245 15.50 12.04 1.07
CA ALA A 245 15.16 13.35 0.52
C ALA A 245 13.85 13.40 -0.29
N SER A 246 13.21 12.27 -0.59
CA SER A 246 11.99 12.18 -1.41
C SER A 246 10.79 11.52 -0.69
N LEU A 247 10.96 11.07 0.55
CA LEU A 247 9.93 10.35 1.33
C LEU A 247 8.61 11.11 1.52
N GLU A 248 8.62 12.45 1.56
CA GLU A 248 7.43 13.25 1.89
C GLU A 248 6.50 13.53 0.70
N GLU A 249 7.01 13.55 -0.54
CA GLU A 249 6.21 13.86 -1.74
C GLU A 249 5.92 12.62 -2.59
N SER A 250 6.97 11.91 -3.00
CA SER A 250 6.92 10.74 -3.88
C SER A 250 8.26 10.03 -3.81
N PRO A 251 8.38 8.91 -3.07
CA PRO A 251 9.69 8.30 -2.81
C PRO A 251 10.37 7.84 -4.11
N ASP A 252 11.57 8.37 -4.36
CA ASP A 252 12.34 8.14 -5.58
C ASP A 252 13.25 6.92 -5.41
N LEU A 253 12.95 5.87 -6.17
CA LEU A 253 13.69 4.61 -6.24
C LEU A 253 14.49 4.50 -7.55
N SER A 254 14.88 5.61 -8.17
CA SER A 254 15.66 5.60 -9.42
C SER A 254 17.10 5.09 -9.24
N SER A 255 17.74 5.37 -8.10
CA SER A 255 19.03 4.76 -7.72
C SER A 255 18.90 3.35 -7.15
N PHE A 256 17.68 2.88 -6.87
CA PHE A 256 17.43 1.56 -6.31
C PHE A 256 17.25 0.49 -7.38
N ARG A 257 17.93 -0.64 -7.15
CA ARG A 257 17.77 -1.89 -7.89
C ARG A 257 17.38 -2.99 -6.93
N GLY A 258 16.59 -3.96 -7.37
CA GLY A 258 16.18 -5.04 -6.50
C GLY A 258 15.64 -6.27 -7.22
N THR A 259 15.54 -7.37 -6.49
CA THR A 259 14.96 -8.64 -6.94
C THR A 259 14.06 -9.20 -5.84
N ALA A 260 12.84 -9.60 -6.18
CA ALA A 260 11.94 -10.31 -5.27
C ALA A 260 11.49 -11.64 -5.89
N ASP A 261 11.93 -12.73 -5.27
CA ASP A 261 11.44 -14.10 -5.50
C ASP A 261 10.34 -14.38 -4.47
N ILE A 262 9.13 -14.70 -4.92
CA ILE A 262 7.95 -14.85 -4.05
C ILE A 262 7.16 -16.09 -4.47
N ARG A 263 6.84 -16.95 -3.51
CA ARG A 263 5.94 -18.09 -3.69
C ARG A 263 4.62 -17.85 -2.97
N LEU A 264 3.56 -17.72 -3.73
CA LEU A 264 2.19 -17.58 -3.24
C LEU A 264 1.45 -18.92 -3.30
N GLY A 265 0.59 -19.18 -2.32
CA GLY A 265 -0.53 -20.11 -2.45
C GLY A 265 -1.77 -19.35 -2.86
N VAL A 266 -2.43 -19.76 -3.94
CA VAL A 266 -3.64 -19.14 -4.51
C VAL A 266 -4.56 -20.24 -4.99
N ALA A 267 -5.82 -20.28 -4.52
CA ALA A 267 -6.83 -21.26 -4.95
C ALA A 267 -6.28 -22.71 -5.04
N ASN A 268 -5.77 -23.22 -3.92
CA ASN A 268 -5.01 -24.48 -3.74
C ASN A 268 -3.69 -24.64 -4.52
N GLY A 269 -3.55 -24.03 -5.69
CA GLY A 269 -2.33 -24.04 -6.51
C GLY A 269 -1.22 -23.10 -6.03
N ILE A 270 -0.19 -22.96 -6.88
CA ILE A 270 1.03 -22.18 -6.60
C ILE A 270 1.18 -21.08 -7.65
N VAL A 271 1.58 -19.88 -7.21
CA VAL A 271 2.10 -18.83 -8.09
C VAL A 271 3.51 -18.46 -7.62
N ASN A 272 4.53 -18.73 -8.45
CA ASN A 272 5.88 -18.25 -8.21
C ASN A 272 6.08 -16.95 -9.03
N THR A 273 6.69 -15.92 -8.44
CA THR A 273 7.01 -14.66 -9.13
C THR A 273 8.48 -14.30 -8.97
N LEU A 274 9.14 -13.93 -10.07
CA LEU A 274 10.46 -13.29 -10.05
C LEU A 274 10.30 -11.85 -10.55
N THR A 275 10.33 -10.91 -9.60
CA THR A 275 10.22 -9.47 -9.85
C THR A 275 11.59 -8.81 -9.78
N GLN A 276 11.84 -7.84 -10.65
CA GLN A 276 13.01 -6.97 -10.66
C GLN A 276 12.58 -5.50 -10.59
N LEU A 277 13.31 -4.69 -9.82
CA LEU A 277 13.21 -3.23 -9.74
C LEU A 277 14.48 -2.61 -10.34
N ASN A 278 14.34 -1.61 -11.21
CA ASN A 278 15.43 -0.81 -11.75
C ASN A 278 14.88 0.52 -12.29
N ASN A 279 15.55 1.66 -12.04
CA ASN A 279 15.20 2.98 -12.58
C ASN A 279 13.69 3.34 -12.43
N ASN A 280 13.13 3.27 -11.20
CA ASN A 280 11.70 3.52 -10.92
C ASN A 280 10.69 2.62 -11.67
N ARG A 281 11.13 1.53 -12.30
CA ARG A 281 10.26 0.56 -12.98
C ARG A 281 10.43 -0.83 -12.41
N TRP A 282 9.32 -1.56 -12.33
CA TRP A 282 9.32 -2.99 -12.02
C TRP A 282 8.99 -3.82 -13.27
N THR A 283 9.56 -5.01 -13.33
CA THR A 283 9.23 -6.07 -14.29
C THR A 283 9.08 -7.38 -13.52
N THR A 284 8.09 -8.20 -13.84
CA THR A 284 7.88 -9.47 -13.12
C THR A 284 7.52 -10.60 -14.08
N ASN A 285 8.13 -11.76 -13.84
CA ASN A 285 7.76 -13.02 -14.46
C ASN A 285 6.96 -13.83 -13.44
N ILE A 286 5.77 -14.27 -13.83
CA ILE A 286 4.81 -14.98 -12.98
C ILE A 286 4.57 -16.35 -13.61
N VAL A 287 4.78 -17.42 -12.84
CA VAL A 287 4.45 -18.79 -13.22
C VAL A 287 3.39 -19.31 -12.26
N ALA A 288 2.17 -19.46 -12.78
CA ALA A 288 1.03 -20.05 -12.12
C ALA A 288 0.90 -21.53 -12.49
N SER A 289 0.72 -22.39 -11.49
CA SER A 289 0.60 -23.83 -11.66
C SER A 289 -0.53 -24.37 -10.80
N ASP A 290 -1.38 -25.19 -11.42
CA ASP A 290 -2.46 -25.95 -10.78
C ASP A 290 -3.46 -25.09 -9.97
N LEU A 291 -3.76 -23.88 -10.45
CA LEU A 291 -4.75 -23.01 -9.79
C LEU A 291 -6.15 -23.60 -9.96
N ASN A 292 -6.90 -23.78 -8.87
CA ASN A 292 -8.23 -24.33 -8.93
C ASN A 292 -9.23 -23.31 -9.49
N THR A 293 -9.59 -23.49 -10.77
CA THR A 293 -10.46 -22.57 -11.52
C THR A 293 -11.86 -22.46 -10.90
N GLN A 294 -12.36 -23.54 -10.29
CA GLN A 294 -13.67 -23.60 -9.64
C GLN A 294 -13.69 -22.71 -8.38
N GLN A 295 -12.65 -22.77 -7.54
CA GLN A 295 -12.48 -21.89 -6.38
C GLN A 295 -12.34 -20.41 -6.77
N ILE A 296 -11.58 -20.12 -7.84
CA ILE A 296 -11.46 -18.77 -8.40
C ILE A 296 -12.84 -18.21 -8.79
N LEU A 297 -13.63 -19.00 -9.53
CA LEU A 297 -14.97 -18.61 -9.99
C LEU A 297 -16.02 -18.57 -8.86
N ALA A 298 -15.85 -19.37 -7.81
CA ALA A 298 -16.72 -19.35 -6.63
C ALA A 298 -16.54 -18.09 -5.76
N GLN A 299 -15.32 -17.54 -5.74
CA GLN A 299 -14.93 -16.41 -4.89
C GLN A 299 -15.08 -15.04 -5.59
N LEU A 300 -15.05 -15.01 -6.92
CA LEU A 300 -15.28 -13.78 -7.69
C LEU A 300 -16.74 -13.27 -7.61
N PRO A 301 -16.97 -11.95 -7.63
CA PRO A 301 -18.31 -11.37 -7.74
C PRO A 301 -19.03 -11.78 -9.03
N ASN A 302 -20.34 -12.06 -8.91
CA ASN A 302 -21.27 -12.34 -10.02
C ASN A 302 -21.01 -13.62 -10.85
N THR A 303 -19.98 -14.42 -10.53
CA THR A 303 -19.64 -15.67 -11.23
C THR A 303 -20.22 -16.94 -10.61
N LYS A 304 -20.99 -16.83 -9.51
CA LYS A 304 -21.47 -17.97 -8.69
C LYS A 304 -22.12 -19.12 -9.47
N ASN A 305 -22.75 -18.86 -10.62
CA ASN A 305 -23.39 -19.88 -11.45
C ASN A 305 -22.38 -20.86 -12.12
N PHE A 306 -21.10 -20.48 -12.27
CA PHE A 306 -20.05 -21.35 -12.82
C PHE A 306 -19.42 -22.28 -11.77
N SER A 307 -19.65 -22.03 -10.47
CA SER A 307 -18.99 -22.73 -9.35
C SER A 307 -19.39 -24.20 -9.17
N GLN A 308 -20.30 -24.71 -10.01
CA GLN A 308 -20.87 -26.07 -9.92
C GLN A 308 -20.35 -27.01 -11.02
N GLN A 309 -19.37 -26.57 -11.82
CA GLN A 309 -18.87 -27.29 -13.00
C GLN A 309 -17.45 -27.79 -12.80
N ASP A 310 -17.14 -28.95 -13.37
CA ASP A 310 -15.79 -29.50 -13.35
C ASP A 310 -14.88 -28.82 -14.40
N ILE A 311 -14.51 -27.57 -14.12
CA ILE A 311 -13.60 -26.78 -14.96
C ILE A 311 -12.16 -27.16 -14.55
N PRO A 312 -11.30 -27.62 -15.50
CA PRO A 312 -9.92 -28.00 -15.20
C PRO A 312 -9.10 -26.88 -14.55
N ASN A 313 -8.07 -27.26 -13.80
CA ASN A 313 -7.15 -26.30 -13.17
C ASN A 313 -6.39 -25.46 -14.21
N LEU A 314 -6.03 -24.24 -13.82
CA LEU A 314 -5.41 -23.23 -14.66
C LEU A 314 -3.89 -23.16 -14.40
N ASN A 315 -3.12 -23.26 -15.49
CA ASN A 315 -1.71 -22.94 -15.54
C ASN A 315 -1.51 -21.60 -16.27
N GLY A 316 -0.40 -20.90 -16.01
CA GLY A 316 -0.10 -19.64 -16.70
C GLY A 316 1.35 -19.18 -16.61
N LEU A 317 1.78 -18.48 -17.65
CA LEU A 317 3.06 -17.76 -17.73
C LEU A 317 2.77 -16.31 -18.12
N ILE A 318 3.09 -15.37 -17.24
CA ILE A 318 2.76 -13.95 -17.42
C ILE A 318 4.01 -13.10 -17.22
N ASN A 319 4.26 -12.15 -18.12
CA ASN A 319 5.26 -11.10 -17.95
C ASN A 319 4.58 -9.73 -17.91
N LEU A 320 4.69 -9.05 -16.77
CA LEU A 320 4.11 -7.72 -16.51
C LEU A 320 5.21 -6.70 -16.19
N SER A 321 4.94 -5.42 -16.45
CA SER A 321 5.80 -4.32 -16.04
C SER A 321 5.04 -3.03 -15.78
N GLY A 322 5.59 -2.14 -14.95
CA GLY A 322 4.96 -0.87 -14.60
C GLY A 322 5.91 0.12 -13.90
N PRO A 323 5.45 1.35 -13.63
CA PRO A 323 6.15 2.30 -12.75
C PRO A 323 5.98 1.89 -11.28
N VAL A 324 6.95 2.26 -10.43
CA VAL A 324 6.90 1.96 -8.99
C VAL A 324 6.05 2.97 -8.19
N ALA A 325 6.00 4.24 -8.58
CA ALA A 325 5.34 5.29 -7.78
C ALA A 325 3.86 5.02 -7.41
N PRO A 326 2.99 4.46 -8.28
CA PRO A 326 1.61 4.09 -7.91
C PRO A 326 1.51 2.91 -6.92
N LEU A 327 2.61 2.19 -6.63
CA LEU A 327 2.68 1.21 -5.55
C LEU A 327 3.01 1.86 -4.20
N LEU A 328 3.48 3.11 -4.20
CA LEU A 328 3.86 3.86 -2.99
C LEU A 328 2.81 4.93 -2.63
N GLN A 329 2.02 5.38 -3.61
CA GLN A 329 1.01 6.43 -3.46
C GLN A 329 -0.41 5.84 -3.33
N PRO A 330 -1.10 6.00 -2.17
CA PRO A 330 -2.46 5.53 -1.99
C PRO A 330 -3.43 6.01 -3.07
N ASN A 331 -4.42 5.17 -3.40
CA ASN A 331 -5.51 5.45 -4.35
C ASN A 331 -5.09 5.83 -5.79
N THR A 332 -3.79 5.81 -6.11
CA THR A 332 -3.29 6.10 -7.46
C THR A 332 -3.50 4.90 -8.39
N PRO A 333 -4.10 5.07 -9.58
CA PRO A 333 -4.24 3.98 -10.55
C PRO A 333 -2.86 3.47 -11.03
N LEU A 334 -2.67 2.16 -11.01
CA LEU A 334 -1.44 1.48 -11.45
C LEU A 334 -1.56 1.05 -12.92
N PRO A 335 -0.85 1.71 -13.86
CA PRO A 335 -0.77 1.26 -15.24
C PRO A 335 0.21 0.08 -15.34
N ILE A 336 -0.24 -1.01 -15.96
CA ILE A 336 0.55 -2.22 -16.18
C ILE A 336 0.62 -2.51 -17.68
N GLN A 337 1.83 -2.66 -18.20
CA GLN A 337 2.08 -3.24 -19.51
C GLN A 337 2.25 -4.76 -19.36
N ALA A 338 1.32 -5.53 -19.91
CA ALA A 338 1.43 -6.97 -20.07
C ALA A 338 2.14 -7.29 -21.39
N ASN A 339 3.39 -7.73 -21.29
CA ASN A 339 4.19 -8.11 -22.45
C ASN A 339 3.77 -9.49 -22.98
N THR A 340 3.43 -10.39 -22.06
CA THR A 340 2.88 -11.72 -22.33
C THR A 340 1.89 -12.12 -21.23
N ILE A 341 0.73 -12.64 -21.62
CA ILE A 341 -0.19 -13.41 -20.79
C ILE A 341 -0.44 -14.70 -21.56
N ALA A 342 0.21 -15.80 -21.18
CA ALA A 342 -0.09 -17.14 -21.66
C ALA A 342 -0.85 -17.90 -20.57
N LEU A 343 -2.04 -18.38 -20.88
CA LEU A 343 -2.91 -19.12 -19.96
C LEU A 343 -3.32 -20.44 -20.61
N GLN A 344 -3.33 -21.52 -19.84
CA GLN A 344 -3.71 -22.85 -20.30
C GLN A 344 -4.58 -23.53 -19.24
N LEU A 345 -5.79 -23.95 -19.63
CA LEU A 345 -6.54 -24.92 -18.86
C LEU A 345 -5.94 -26.31 -19.07
N GLN A 346 -5.82 -27.08 -18.00
CA GLN A 346 -5.36 -28.48 -18.08
C GLN A 346 -6.26 -29.31 -19.00
N GLN A 347 -5.75 -30.47 -19.45
CA GLN A 347 -6.36 -31.27 -20.53
C GLN A 347 -6.46 -30.55 -21.89
N GLN A 348 -5.71 -29.44 -22.05
CA GLN A 348 -5.59 -28.60 -23.26
C GLN A 348 -6.89 -27.93 -23.75
N THR A 349 -7.94 -27.87 -22.91
CA THR A 349 -9.27 -27.40 -23.32
C THR A 349 -9.29 -25.96 -23.82
N LEU A 350 -8.40 -25.10 -23.29
CA LEU A 350 -8.20 -23.72 -23.74
C LEU A 350 -6.73 -23.33 -23.61
N ASN A 351 -6.18 -22.76 -24.68
CA ASN A 351 -4.87 -22.11 -24.72
C ASN A 351 -5.05 -20.65 -25.17
N LEU A 352 -4.74 -19.68 -24.30
CA LEU A 352 -4.87 -18.25 -24.56
C LEU A 352 -3.50 -17.58 -24.50
N ASN A 353 -3.21 -16.71 -25.48
CA ASN A 353 -2.03 -15.85 -25.53
C ASN A 353 -2.48 -14.40 -25.76
N ALA A 354 -2.05 -13.48 -24.90
CA ALA A 354 -2.44 -12.08 -24.97
C ALA A 354 -1.30 -11.11 -24.59
N ASN A 355 -1.38 -9.87 -25.07
CA ASN A 355 -0.51 -8.76 -24.66
C ASN A 355 -1.21 -7.40 -24.79
N GLY A 356 -0.74 -6.38 -24.07
CA GLY A 356 -1.34 -5.05 -24.08
C GLY A 356 -1.27 -4.36 -22.72
N ALA A 357 -2.24 -3.49 -22.44
CA ALA A 357 -2.25 -2.64 -21.24
C ALA A 357 -3.41 -2.95 -20.30
N LEU A 358 -3.15 -2.80 -18.99
CA LEU A 358 -4.14 -2.83 -17.92
C LEU A 358 -3.98 -1.56 -17.05
N LEU A 359 -5.05 -1.17 -16.38
CA LEU A 359 -5.07 -0.14 -15.36
C LEU A 359 -5.78 -0.70 -14.13
N ILE A 360 -5.05 -0.92 -13.04
CA ILE A 360 -5.62 -1.36 -11.76
C ILE A 360 -5.94 -0.13 -10.92
N SER A 361 -7.15 -0.04 -10.40
CA SER A 361 -7.59 0.96 -9.42
C SER A 361 -7.66 0.36 -8.02
N ASN A 362 -7.60 1.21 -6.99
CA ASN A 362 -7.94 0.85 -5.61
C ASN A 362 -7.10 -0.33 -5.05
N LEU A 363 -5.85 -0.46 -5.49
CA LEU A 363 -4.97 -1.61 -5.24
C LEU A 363 -4.97 -2.12 -3.80
N PHE A 364 -4.92 -1.20 -2.84
CA PHE A 364 -4.81 -1.50 -1.41
C PHE A 364 -6.16 -1.55 -0.67
N SER A 365 -7.26 -1.11 -1.31
CA SER A 365 -8.56 -0.94 -0.64
C SER A 365 -9.63 -1.89 -1.17
N SER A 366 -9.82 -1.97 -2.50
CA SER A 366 -10.72 -2.93 -3.16
C SER A 366 -10.31 -3.04 -4.63
N PRO A 367 -9.32 -3.88 -4.96
CA PRO A 367 -8.65 -3.86 -6.26
C PRO A 367 -9.58 -4.27 -7.41
N ASP A 368 -9.57 -3.48 -8.49
CA ASP A 368 -10.29 -3.79 -9.73
C ASP A 368 -9.50 -3.33 -10.97
N ILE A 369 -9.75 -4.00 -12.10
CA ILE A 369 -9.20 -3.68 -13.42
C ILE A 369 -10.08 -2.59 -14.03
N ALA A 370 -9.84 -1.33 -13.66
CA ALA A 370 -10.56 -0.16 -14.15
C ALA A 370 -10.55 -0.03 -15.68
N SER A 371 -9.47 -0.46 -16.33
CA SER A 371 -9.51 -0.74 -17.77
C SER A 371 -8.50 -1.83 -18.16
N VAL A 372 -8.78 -2.53 -19.25
CA VAL A 372 -7.85 -3.45 -19.91
C VAL A 372 -8.06 -3.41 -21.41
N ASN A 373 -6.96 -3.56 -22.14
CA ASN A 373 -6.89 -3.48 -23.58
C ASN A 373 -5.80 -4.44 -24.08
N LEU A 374 -6.20 -5.65 -24.50
CA LEU A 374 -5.30 -6.71 -24.93
C LEU A 374 -5.56 -7.11 -26.39
N ASN A 375 -4.49 -7.37 -27.14
CA ASN A 375 -4.56 -8.27 -28.28
C ASN A 375 -4.64 -9.70 -27.73
N VAL A 376 -5.48 -10.56 -28.32
CA VAL A 376 -5.72 -11.93 -27.86
C VAL A 376 -5.71 -12.89 -29.03
N LYS A 377 -5.01 -14.02 -28.85
CA LYS A 377 -5.15 -15.25 -29.62
C LYS A 377 -5.60 -16.35 -28.67
N ALA A 378 -6.62 -17.13 -29.03
CA ALA A 378 -7.09 -18.24 -28.20
C ALA A 378 -7.50 -19.43 -29.07
N ASN A 379 -7.05 -20.63 -28.69
CA ASN A 379 -7.37 -21.91 -29.34
C ASN A 379 -8.01 -22.83 -28.30
N SER A 380 -9.11 -23.52 -28.65
CA SER A 380 -9.90 -24.32 -27.71
C SER A 380 -10.74 -25.37 -28.43
N THR A 381 -10.76 -26.60 -27.91
CA THR A 381 -11.68 -27.64 -28.38
C THR A 381 -13.01 -27.48 -27.65
N LEU A 382 -14.10 -27.40 -28.41
CA LEU A 382 -15.38 -26.83 -27.95
C LEU A 382 -16.19 -27.81 -27.08
N ASP A 383 -15.94 -29.11 -27.24
CA ASP A 383 -16.53 -30.23 -26.47
C ASP A 383 -16.27 -30.13 -24.97
N ARG A 384 -15.20 -29.41 -24.58
CA ARG A 384 -14.73 -29.27 -23.19
C ARG A 384 -14.90 -27.86 -22.61
N LEU A 385 -15.68 -27.01 -23.28
CA LEU A 385 -16.05 -25.69 -22.77
C LEU A 385 -17.46 -25.70 -22.15
N PRO A 386 -17.69 -24.98 -21.02
CA PRO A 386 -19.01 -24.81 -20.41
C PRO A 386 -19.90 -23.81 -21.20
N LEU A 387 -20.24 -24.18 -22.44
CA LEU A 387 -20.95 -23.31 -23.39
C LEU A 387 -22.45 -23.18 -23.09
N THR A 388 -23.06 -24.20 -22.48
CA THR A 388 -24.48 -24.17 -22.06
C THR A 388 -24.73 -23.08 -21.01
N GLU A 389 -23.79 -22.88 -20.08
CA GLU A 389 -23.89 -21.93 -18.97
C GLU A 389 -23.55 -20.51 -19.42
N LEU A 390 -22.64 -20.37 -20.39
CA LEU A 390 -22.41 -19.11 -21.09
C LEU A 390 -23.68 -18.67 -21.84
N LEU A 391 -24.40 -19.58 -22.51
CA LEU A 391 -25.71 -19.26 -23.09
C LEU A 391 -26.76 -18.91 -22.03
N ALA A 392 -26.76 -19.56 -20.86
CA ALA A 392 -27.71 -19.28 -19.79
C ALA A 392 -27.60 -17.84 -19.22
N GLN A 393 -26.48 -17.15 -19.46
CA GLN A 393 -26.25 -15.74 -19.12
C GLN A 393 -26.59 -14.76 -20.26
N VAL A 394 -26.76 -15.21 -21.51
CA VAL A 394 -27.21 -14.33 -22.60
C VAL A 394 -28.71 -14.02 -22.40
N PRO A 395 -29.13 -12.73 -22.42
CA PRO A 395 -30.51 -12.34 -22.13
C PRO A 395 -31.46 -12.60 -23.32
N VAL A 396 -31.56 -13.86 -23.76
CA VAL A 396 -32.46 -14.33 -24.82
C VAL A 396 -33.76 -14.89 -24.20
N ARG A 397 -34.86 -14.86 -24.95
CA ARG A 397 -36.09 -15.59 -24.57
C ARG A 397 -35.79 -17.09 -24.55
N ARG A 398 -35.71 -17.68 -23.34
CA ARG A 398 -35.37 -19.10 -23.10
C ARG A 398 -36.25 -20.11 -23.85
N SER A 399 -37.44 -19.72 -24.30
CA SER A 399 -38.31 -20.53 -25.19
C SER A 399 -37.78 -20.73 -26.62
N LEU A 400 -36.64 -20.11 -26.98
CA LEU A 400 -36.00 -20.18 -28.30
C LEU A 400 -34.58 -20.76 -28.25
N LEU A 401 -34.10 -21.18 -27.08
CA LEU A 401 -32.80 -21.84 -26.90
C LEU A 401 -33.00 -23.33 -26.63
N PRO A 402 -32.05 -24.20 -27.04
CA PRO A 402 -31.93 -25.56 -26.50
C PRO A 402 -31.83 -25.56 -24.97
N ARG A 403 -32.21 -26.66 -24.32
CA ARG A 403 -31.98 -26.86 -22.88
C ARG A 403 -30.51 -27.15 -22.57
N GLU A 404 -29.89 -27.91 -23.46
CA GLU A 404 -28.48 -28.32 -23.44
C GLU A 404 -27.89 -27.98 -24.81
N LEU A 405 -26.66 -27.50 -24.81
CA LEU A 405 -25.90 -27.11 -25.98
C LEU A 405 -24.68 -28.02 -26.12
N ASP A 406 -24.83 -29.07 -26.94
CA ASP A 406 -23.70 -29.88 -27.35
C ASP A 406 -23.02 -29.21 -28.54
N VAL A 407 -21.69 -29.03 -28.44
CA VAL A 407 -20.88 -28.31 -29.41
C VAL A 407 -19.53 -29.01 -29.53
N THR A 408 -19.17 -29.44 -30.73
CA THR A 408 -17.87 -30.06 -30.99
C THR A 408 -17.13 -29.36 -32.13
N GLY A 409 -15.88 -29.76 -32.36
CA GLY A 409 -14.93 -29.08 -33.24
C GLY A 409 -13.97 -28.17 -32.48
N ASP A 410 -13.04 -27.55 -33.21
CA ASP A 410 -12.00 -26.66 -32.66
C ASP A 410 -12.29 -25.19 -32.99
N GLY A 411 -12.12 -24.32 -32.00
CA GLY A 411 -12.27 -22.86 -32.12
C GLY A 411 -10.95 -22.12 -32.00
N GLN A 412 -10.66 -21.27 -32.98
CA GLN A 412 -9.51 -20.36 -33.02
C GLN A 412 -9.99 -18.91 -33.11
N PHE A 413 -9.67 -18.08 -32.12
CA PHE A 413 -9.96 -16.64 -32.11
C PHE A 413 -8.67 -15.83 -32.22
N GLN A 414 -8.67 -14.79 -33.05
CA GLN A 414 -7.64 -13.75 -33.04
C GLN A 414 -8.28 -12.36 -33.12
N GLY A 415 -7.97 -11.49 -32.16
CA GLY A 415 -8.54 -10.15 -32.10
C GLY A 415 -8.10 -9.34 -30.88
N ARG A 416 -9.04 -8.55 -30.36
CA ARG A 416 -8.85 -7.59 -29.27
C ARG A 416 -9.92 -7.76 -28.20
N PHE A 417 -9.47 -7.85 -26.96
CA PHE A 417 -10.28 -7.81 -25.75
C PHE A 417 -10.12 -6.43 -25.10
N ALA A 418 -11.23 -5.73 -24.90
CA ALA A 418 -11.30 -4.50 -24.13
C ALA A 418 -12.30 -4.68 -22.99
N GLY A 419 -11.95 -4.22 -21.79
CA GLY A 419 -12.79 -4.38 -20.61
C GLY A 419 -12.54 -3.36 -19.53
N ARG A 420 -13.41 -3.35 -18.51
CA ARG A 420 -13.38 -2.46 -17.34
C ARG A 420 -14.19 -3.07 -16.20
N ASN A 421 -13.82 -2.76 -14.96
CA ASN A 421 -14.48 -3.23 -13.73
C ASN A 421 -14.64 -4.76 -13.70
N LEU A 422 -13.61 -5.48 -14.13
CA LEU A 422 -13.68 -6.93 -14.38
C LEU A 422 -13.69 -7.79 -13.11
N ILE A 423 -13.34 -7.22 -11.96
CA ILE A 423 -13.44 -7.90 -10.66
C ILE A 423 -14.79 -7.58 -10.02
N SER A 424 -15.22 -6.31 -9.98
CA SER A 424 -16.49 -5.95 -9.32
C SER A 424 -17.75 -6.26 -10.15
N ALA A 425 -17.72 -6.06 -11.46
CA ALA A 425 -18.90 -6.12 -12.33
C ALA A 425 -18.59 -6.54 -13.80
N PRO A 426 -17.92 -7.68 -14.04
CA PRO A 426 -17.50 -8.08 -15.40
C PRO A 426 -18.65 -8.25 -16.40
N THR A 427 -19.83 -8.69 -15.95
CA THR A 427 -21.00 -8.99 -16.79
C THR A 427 -21.88 -7.76 -17.08
N ALA A 428 -21.61 -6.60 -16.50
CA ALA A 428 -22.46 -5.42 -16.63
C ALA A 428 -22.37 -4.76 -18.04
N PRO A 429 -23.41 -4.02 -18.49
CA PRO A 429 -23.50 -3.47 -19.85
C PRO A 429 -22.26 -2.72 -20.35
N GLY A 430 -21.59 -3.30 -21.35
CA GLY A 430 -20.40 -2.73 -21.97
C GLY A 430 -19.12 -2.78 -21.12
N ASN A 431 -19.06 -3.63 -20.10
CA ASN A 431 -17.83 -3.86 -19.32
C ASN A 431 -16.89 -4.89 -19.96
N ILE A 432 -17.38 -5.69 -20.91
CA ILE A 432 -16.59 -6.57 -21.77
C ILE A 432 -16.94 -6.32 -23.23
N LEU A 433 -15.91 -6.19 -24.07
CA LEU A 433 -15.96 -6.15 -25.53
C LEU A 433 -14.85 -7.06 -26.09
N LEU A 434 -15.23 -8.13 -26.77
CA LEU A 434 -14.32 -8.98 -27.54
C LEU A 434 -14.63 -8.79 -29.02
N SER A 435 -13.62 -8.46 -29.83
CA SER A 435 -13.78 -8.17 -31.26
C SER A 435 -12.61 -8.72 -32.06
N GLY A 436 -12.87 -9.47 -33.12
CA GLY A 436 -11.82 -10.15 -33.87
C GLY A 436 -12.36 -11.08 -34.95
N ASN A 437 -11.51 -11.97 -35.44
CA ASN A 437 -11.90 -13.08 -36.30
C ASN A 437 -12.01 -14.34 -35.47
N LEU A 438 -13.08 -15.11 -35.72
CA LEU A 438 -13.26 -16.47 -35.25
C LEU A 438 -13.16 -17.41 -36.44
N ARG A 439 -12.41 -18.51 -36.28
CA ARG A 439 -12.38 -19.68 -37.16
C ARG A 439 -12.84 -20.87 -36.32
N LEU A 440 -13.77 -21.65 -36.85
CA LEU A 440 -14.25 -22.90 -36.28
C LEU A 440 -13.95 -24.00 -37.31
N GLU A 441 -13.43 -25.12 -36.84
CA GLU A 441 -13.06 -26.29 -37.65
C GLU A 441 -13.87 -27.51 -37.18
N ASP A 442 -14.45 -28.24 -38.13
CA ASP A 442 -15.36 -29.39 -37.90
C ASP A 442 -16.50 -29.11 -36.90
N PHE A 443 -17.01 -27.88 -36.91
CA PHE A 443 -18.02 -27.38 -35.98
C PHE A 443 -19.35 -28.14 -36.08
N THR A 444 -19.80 -28.69 -34.96
CA THR A 444 -21.16 -29.25 -34.80
C THR A 444 -21.96 -28.53 -33.71
N LEU A 445 -23.29 -28.60 -33.82
CA LEU A 445 -24.22 -28.09 -32.81
C LEU A 445 -25.40 -29.06 -32.64
N ASN A 446 -25.49 -29.73 -31.50
CA ASN A 446 -26.49 -30.77 -31.20
C ASN A 446 -26.64 -31.77 -32.37
N ASP A 447 -25.58 -32.56 -32.63
CA ASP A 447 -25.42 -33.51 -33.75
C ASP A 447 -25.47 -32.93 -35.18
N ARG A 448 -25.56 -31.60 -35.37
CA ARG A 448 -25.63 -30.98 -36.70
C ARG A 448 -24.28 -30.42 -37.14
N PRO A 449 -23.57 -31.05 -38.10
CA PRO A 449 -22.35 -30.48 -38.67
C PRO A 449 -22.67 -29.27 -39.55
N PHE A 450 -21.72 -28.34 -39.62
CA PHE A 450 -21.73 -27.18 -40.52
C PHE A 450 -20.70 -27.35 -41.64
N ASP A 451 -20.40 -26.29 -42.40
CA ASP A 451 -19.26 -26.27 -43.32
C ASP A 451 -17.96 -26.59 -42.53
N PRO A 452 -17.04 -27.44 -43.04
CA PRO A 452 -15.87 -27.91 -42.27
C PRO A 452 -14.94 -26.82 -41.74
N VAL A 453 -14.98 -25.62 -42.34
CA VAL A 453 -14.32 -24.41 -41.80
C VAL A 453 -15.28 -23.23 -41.89
N LEU A 454 -15.77 -22.77 -40.74
CA LEU A 454 -16.50 -21.51 -40.62
C LEU A 454 -15.56 -20.40 -40.14
N ALA A 455 -15.35 -19.36 -40.95
CA ALA A 455 -14.48 -18.24 -40.57
C ALA A 455 -15.15 -16.88 -40.82
N GLY A 456 -15.00 -15.93 -39.88
CA GLY A 456 -15.52 -14.58 -40.04
C GLY A 456 -15.29 -13.65 -38.85
N PRO A 457 -15.61 -12.36 -39.01
CA PRO A 457 -15.52 -11.39 -37.93
C PRO A 457 -16.63 -11.60 -36.89
N VAL A 458 -16.28 -11.52 -35.61
CA VAL A 458 -17.17 -11.67 -34.46
C VAL A 458 -16.96 -10.49 -33.50
N THR A 459 -18.07 -9.97 -32.95
CA THR A 459 -18.05 -8.95 -31.90
C THR A 459 -19.05 -9.32 -30.80
N ILE A 460 -18.53 -9.64 -29.62
CA ILE A 460 -19.27 -9.97 -28.41
C ILE A 460 -19.15 -8.78 -27.46
N ALA A 461 -20.29 -8.27 -26.95
CA ALA A 461 -20.31 -7.27 -25.90
C ALA A 461 -21.40 -7.61 -24.89
N LEU A 462 -21.05 -7.73 -23.60
CA LEU A 462 -22.01 -8.15 -22.57
C LEU A 462 -22.97 -7.00 -22.20
N GLY A 463 -24.21 -7.37 -21.85
CA GLY A 463 -25.26 -6.47 -21.40
C GLY A 463 -25.74 -5.42 -22.43
N ARG A 464 -25.33 -5.53 -23.70
CA ARG A 464 -25.96 -4.80 -24.82
C ARG A 464 -26.81 -5.78 -25.63
N GLU A 465 -27.96 -5.34 -26.12
CA GLU A 465 -28.86 -6.15 -26.97
C GLU A 465 -28.32 -6.27 -28.41
N ASN A 466 -27.13 -6.86 -28.54
CA ASN A 466 -26.46 -7.06 -29.83
C ASN A 466 -27.20 -8.12 -30.64
N ARG A 467 -27.97 -7.71 -31.65
CA ARG A 467 -28.49 -8.61 -32.69
C ARG A 467 -27.30 -9.24 -33.45
N PRO A 468 -27.11 -10.57 -33.46
CA PRO A 468 -25.98 -11.18 -34.14
C PRO A 468 -26.04 -10.95 -35.65
N GLN A 469 -25.10 -10.18 -36.20
CA GLN A 469 -24.90 -10.10 -37.65
C GLN A 469 -24.04 -11.28 -38.12
N PHE A 470 -24.62 -12.48 -38.12
CA PHE A 470 -24.00 -13.60 -38.84
C PHE A 470 -23.89 -13.26 -40.32
N ALA A 471 -22.71 -13.51 -40.91
CA ALA A 471 -22.47 -13.30 -42.33
C ALA A 471 -23.47 -14.14 -43.15
N ARG A 472 -24.06 -13.54 -44.19
CA ARG A 472 -25.02 -14.25 -45.05
C ARG A 472 -24.31 -15.32 -45.87
N GLY A 473 -24.39 -16.58 -45.42
CA GLY A 473 -24.03 -17.74 -46.23
C GLY A 473 -24.67 -17.66 -47.61
N ARG A 474 -23.88 -17.91 -48.67
CA ARG A 474 -24.32 -17.70 -50.05
C ARG A 474 -25.40 -18.73 -50.40
N ARG A 475 -26.56 -18.24 -50.87
CA ARG A 475 -27.72 -19.07 -51.22
C ARG A 475 -27.41 -20.05 -52.36
N TYR A 476 -27.37 -21.34 -52.06
CA TYR A 476 -27.53 -22.42 -53.06
C TYR A 476 -28.52 -23.49 -52.58
N TYR A 477 -29.81 -23.19 -52.71
CA TYR A 477 -30.88 -24.19 -52.78
C TYR A 477 -31.92 -23.73 -53.80
N ARG A 478 -32.19 -24.55 -54.84
CA ARG A 478 -33.05 -24.18 -55.97
C ARG A 478 -33.90 -25.37 -56.43
N ARG A 479 -35.21 -25.32 -56.14
CA ARG A 479 -36.23 -26.37 -56.43
C ARG A 479 -36.02 -27.64 -55.58
N GLN A 480 -37.07 -28.34 -55.13
CA GLN A 480 -38.26 -28.75 -55.87
C GLN A 480 -39.63 -28.39 -55.23
N VAL A 481 -40.65 -28.30 -56.11
CA VAL A 481 -42.07 -28.73 -55.98
C VAL A 481 -42.82 -28.33 -54.67
N ARG A 482 -43.71 -27.31 -54.66
CA ARG A 482 -45.18 -27.38 -54.97
C ARG A 482 -45.88 -28.55 -54.24
N THR A 483 -46.90 -28.41 -53.39
CA THR A 483 -48.06 -27.49 -53.39
C THR A 483 -48.73 -27.42 -52.01
N LEU A 484 -49.40 -26.31 -51.68
CA LEU A 484 -50.86 -26.27 -51.38
C LEU A 484 -51.37 -24.82 -51.28
N ARG A 485 -52.70 -24.63 -51.14
CA ARG A 485 -53.41 -23.35 -51.35
C ARG A 485 -53.46 -22.44 -50.10
N PRO A 486 -53.60 -21.10 -50.28
CA PRO A 486 -53.79 -20.17 -49.17
C PRO A 486 -55.24 -20.13 -48.66
N ALA A 487 -55.41 -19.78 -47.38
CA ALA A 487 -56.70 -19.38 -46.81
C ALA A 487 -56.63 -17.91 -46.37
N LYS A 488 -57.64 -17.10 -46.77
CA LYS A 488 -57.91 -15.78 -46.19
C LYS A 488 -58.93 -15.94 -45.07
N MET A 489 -58.78 -15.19 -43.98
CA MET A 489 -59.92 -14.62 -43.26
C MET A 489 -59.52 -13.30 -42.60
N SER A 490 -60.49 -12.39 -42.48
CA SER A 490 -60.32 -11.04 -41.94
C SER A 490 -61.27 -10.83 -40.76
N GLY A 491 -60.82 -10.14 -39.72
CA GLY A 491 -61.64 -9.71 -38.58
C GLY A 491 -61.17 -8.36 -38.06
N THR A 492 -62.10 -7.49 -37.69
CA THR A 492 -61.86 -6.11 -37.21
C THR A 492 -63.04 -5.73 -36.30
N LEU A 493 -62.94 -4.61 -35.56
CA LEU A 493 -63.92 -4.02 -34.62
C LEU A 493 -63.89 -4.62 -33.19
N SER A 494 -64.25 -3.90 -32.11
CA SER A 494 -64.20 -2.45 -31.81
C SER A 494 -64.42 -2.20 -30.30
N ARG A 495 -64.24 -0.96 -29.80
CA ARG A 495 -64.45 -0.56 -28.38
C ARG A 495 -65.93 -0.34 -28.02
N PHE A 496 -66.32 -0.63 -26.76
CA PHE A 496 -67.34 0.00 -25.86
C PHE A 496 -67.45 -0.88 -24.57
N PHE A 497 -67.79 -0.46 -23.34
CA PHE A 497 -67.69 0.84 -22.62
C PHE A 497 -67.72 0.61 -21.07
N PHE A 498 -67.95 1.66 -20.25
CA PHE A 498 -68.11 1.65 -18.76
C PHE A 498 -69.60 1.51 -18.33
N PRO A 499 -69.97 1.19 -17.05
CA PRO A 499 -69.47 1.68 -15.73
C PRO A 499 -68.96 0.53 -14.80
N THR A 500 -68.80 0.57 -13.46
CA THR A 500 -69.24 1.48 -12.35
C THR A 500 -68.23 1.51 -11.16
N ALA A 501 -68.66 1.82 -9.92
CA ALA A 501 -67.91 1.96 -8.66
C ALA A 501 -68.85 1.56 -7.45
N PRO A 502 -68.56 1.70 -6.11
CA PRO A 502 -67.57 2.58 -5.44
C PRO A 502 -66.84 2.05 -4.16
N ASN A 503 -66.05 2.95 -3.53
CA ASN A 503 -65.51 2.93 -2.14
C ASN A 503 -64.32 1.96 -1.82
N HIS A 504 -63.40 2.24 -0.87
CA HIS A 504 -63.33 3.30 0.17
C HIS A 504 -61.88 3.59 0.68
N ARG A 505 -61.63 4.82 1.20
CA ARG A 505 -60.47 5.30 2.06
C ARG A 505 -59.04 5.22 1.44
N ARG A 506 -58.27 6.30 1.25
CA ARG A 506 -57.68 7.33 2.15
C ARG A 506 -56.57 6.84 3.10
N PHE A 507 -55.32 7.28 2.85
CA PHE A 507 -54.56 8.16 3.78
C PHE A 507 -53.47 8.97 3.02
N THR A 508 -52.93 10.02 3.65
CA THR A 508 -51.95 11.02 3.13
C THR A 508 -50.59 10.87 3.85
N SER A 509 -49.46 11.50 3.48
CA SER A 509 -49.24 12.92 3.13
C SER A 509 -47.87 13.21 2.48
N ASN A 510 -47.63 14.49 2.08
CA ASN A 510 -46.47 14.97 1.33
C ASN A 510 -45.44 15.71 2.20
N CYS A 511 -44.18 15.75 1.75
CA CYS A 511 -43.12 16.63 2.28
C CYS A 511 -43.01 17.96 1.51
N ARG A 512 -42.57 19.05 2.16
CA ARG A 512 -41.64 20.12 1.64
C ARG A 512 -41.29 21.17 2.75
N PRO A 513 -40.27 22.07 2.59
CA PRO A 513 -39.46 22.56 3.71
C PRO A 513 -39.36 24.10 3.92
N ARG A 514 -38.76 24.54 5.06
CA ARG A 514 -38.05 25.82 5.38
C ARG A 514 -37.61 25.81 6.87
N ALA A 515 -36.70 26.65 7.42
CA ALA A 515 -35.47 27.33 6.98
C ALA A 515 -34.82 28.11 8.17
N THR A 516 -33.61 28.70 8.00
CA THR A 516 -32.92 29.67 8.92
C THR A 516 -32.47 29.14 10.31
N ASN A 517 -31.51 29.72 11.07
CA ASN A 517 -30.91 31.07 11.15
C ASN A 517 -29.38 31.05 11.52
N TRP A 518 -28.71 32.22 11.47
CA TRP A 518 -27.35 32.49 12.02
C TRP A 518 -27.37 33.80 12.85
N ARG A 519 -26.48 33.98 13.85
CA ARG A 519 -26.28 35.27 14.58
C ARG A 519 -24.86 35.49 15.14
N THR A 520 -24.62 36.71 15.63
CA THR A 520 -23.35 37.48 15.63
C THR A 520 -22.66 37.73 17.00
N PHE A 521 -21.32 37.63 17.02
CA PHE A 521 -20.29 38.57 17.58
C PHE A 521 -20.22 39.05 19.06
N SER A 522 -19.00 39.54 19.42
CA SER A 522 -18.52 40.29 20.63
C SER A 522 -17.91 39.47 21.81
N GLY A 523 -16.87 39.94 22.54
CA GLY A 523 -15.96 41.09 22.31
C GLY A 523 -14.89 41.39 23.40
N THR A 524 -13.76 41.99 22.99
CA THR A 524 -12.85 42.98 23.69
C THR A 524 -12.12 42.75 25.05
N ASN A 525 -10.80 43.06 25.03
CA ASN A 525 -10.00 43.97 25.91
C ASN A 525 -9.14 43.51 27.14
N ARG A 526 -7.81 43.82 27.03
CA ARG A 526 -6.85 44.35 28.07
C ARG A 526 -6.41 43.37 29.21
N LYS A 527 -5.32 43.59 29.98
CA LYS A 527 -4.41 44.77 30.22
C LYS A 527 -2.99 44.34 30.68
N PHE A 528 -1.98 45.22 30.53
CA PHE A 528 -0.61 45.08 31.11
C PHE A 528 -0.52 45.50 32.59
N SER A 529 0.51 45.03 33.32
CA SER A 529 1.14 45.75 34.45
C SER A 529 2.61 45.32 34.68
N SER A 530 3.37 46.11 35.44
CA SER A 530 4.84 46.01 35.58
C SER A 530 5.33 46.34 37.00
N ARG A 531 6.47 45.79 37.45
CA ARG A 531 7.30 46.37 38.55
C ARG A 531 8.73 45.80 38.59
N SER A 532 9.63 46.49 39.30
CA SER A 532 11.09 46.33 39.24
C SER A 532 11.78 46.66 40.58
N ILE A 533 12.84 45.93 40.97
CA ILE A 533 13.71 46.20 42.15
C ILE A 533 15.20 45.98 41.76
N LYS A 534 16.15 46.54 42.52
CA LYS A 534 17.60 46.66 42.22
C LYS A 534 18.51 46.06 43.32
N TYR A 535 19.65 45.46 42.92
CA TYR A 535 20.95 45.24 43.64
C TYR A 535 20.91 44.49 45.02
N LEU A 536 21.94 43.78 45.55
CA LEU A 536 23.41 43.85 45.39
C LEU A 536 24.14 42.58 45.94
N SER A 537 25.19 42.07 45.26
CA SER A 537 26.31 41.21 45.76
C SER A 537 26.09 39.74 46.21
N TRP A 538 27.22 39.01 46.35
CA TRP A 538 27.41 37.58 46.65
C TRP A 538 26.70 36.59 45.70
N GLY A 539 27.43 36.22 44.64
CA GLY A 539 26.92 35.54 43.44
C GLY A 539 26.55 34.05 43.57
N ARG A 540 25.53 33.71 44.38
CA ARG A 540 24.79 32.44 44.22
C ARG A 540 23.74 32.61 43.11
N ILE A 541 24.19 32.64 41.85
CA ILE A 541 23.33 32.96 40.70
C ILE A 541 22.36 31.80 40.42
N ARG A 542 21.13 31.93 40.93
CA ARG A 542 20.01 31.07 40.54
C ARG A 542 19.43 31.58 39.22
N TYR A 543 19.69 30.85 38.14
CA TYR A 543 18.98 31.06 36.89
C TYR A 543 17.62 30.36 36.92
N HIS A 544 16.56 31.09 36.60
CA HIS A 544 15.23 30.56 36.33
C HIS A 544 14.88 30.86 34.87
N TRP A 545 14.91 29.83 34.03
CA TRP A 545 14.50 29.93 32.63
C TRP A 545 13.13 29.27 32.47
N ARG A 546 12.18 29.97 31.85
CA ARG A 546 10.90 29.44 31.40
C ARG A 546 10.72 29.79 29.93
N ALA A 547 10.90 28.80 29.05
CA ALA A 547 10.70 28.96 27.62
C ALA A 547 9.22 28.73 27.27
N ILE A 548 8.42 29.79 27.28
CA ILE A 548 7.02 29.71 26.83
C ILE A 548 7.01 29.78 25.30
N GLY A 549 6.95 28.62 24.65
CA GLY A 549 6.70 28.53 23.22
C GLY A 549 5.34 29.17 22.89
N THR A 550 5.35 30.25 22.10
CA THR A 550 4.12 30.86 21.56
C THR A 550 4.27 31.06 20.07
N THR A 551 3.72 30.13 19.29
CA THR A 551 3.59 30.27 17.84
C THR A 551 2.43 31.21 17.52
N THR A 552 2.73 32.47 17.23
CA THR A 552 1.84 33.35 16.47
C THR A 552 2.18 33.23 14.99
N SER A 553 1.17 32.97 14.17
CA SER A 553 1.20 32.96 12.71
C SER A 553 1.55 34.32 12.11
#